data_AF-A0A0Q4GE93-F1
#
_entry.id   AF-A0A0Q4GE93-F1
#
_cell.length_a   1.000
_cell.length_b   1.000
_cell.length_c   1.000
_cell.angle_alpha   90.00
_cell.angle_beta   90.00
_cell.angle_gamma   90.00
#
_symmetry.space_group_name_H-M   'P 1'
#
loop_
_entity.id
_entity.type
_entity.pdbx_description
1 polymer ?
#
loop_
_entity_poly.entity_id
_entity_poly.type
_entity_poly.pdbx_seq_one_letter_code
_entity_poly.pdbx_strand_id
1 'polypeptide(L)'
;MEDRRLGDLRAQCRVMVAMAKADASLLTMPLIGMFDAIGGCASKRFGFYHLVEHPLASATATGAGVTRTLRLSAKSTSYEAPLSDRTLPNEARVRLTYR
;
A
#
# COMPACT_ATOMS: atom_id res chain seq x y z
N MET A 1 12.12 -10.16 11.51
CA MET A 1 11.10 -9.11 11.72
C MET A 1 11.30 -8.07 10.63
N GLU A 2 10.28 -7.82 9.82
CA GLU A 2 10.34 -6.80 8.78
C GLU A 2 9.66 -5.52 9.31
N ASP A 3 10.33 -4.38 9.16
CA ASP A 3 9.84 -3.05 9.55
C ASP A 3 10.06 -2.09 8.37
N ARG A 4 8.96 -1.66 7.73
CA ARG A 4 9.00 -0.76 6.58
C ARG A 4 8.38 0.59 6.89
N ARG A 5 8.91 1.66 6.31
CA ARG A 5 8.27 2.98 6.39
C ARG A 5 7.04 3.02 5.47
N LEU A 6 5.95 3.60 5.95
CA LEU A 6 4.74 3.82 5.16
C LEU A 6 5.01 4.76 3.98
N GLY A 7 5.92 5.73 4.15
CA GLY A 7 6.39 6.61 3.08
C GLY A 7 6.97 5.85 1.89
N ASP A 8 7.74 4.78 2.14
CA ASP A 8 8.33 3.96 1.08
C ASP A 8 7.25 3.19 0.31
N LEU A 9 6.24 2.67 1.01
CA LEU A 9 5.10 2.00 0.37
C LEU A 9 4.27 2.98 -0.47
N ARG A 10 4.08 4.22 0.01
CA ARG A 10 3.42 5.28 -0.76
C ARG A 10 4.23 5.68 -1.99
N ALA A 11 5.54 5.81 -1.85
CA ALA A 11 6.44 6.07 -2.97
C ALA A 11 6.43 4.93 -3.99
N GLN A 12 6.49 3.68 -3.53
CA GLN A 12 6.42 2.48 -4.37
C GLN A 12 5.14 2.48 -5.23
N CYS A 13 3.99 2.79 -4.63
CA CYS A 13 2.74 2.89 -5.39
C CYS A 13 2.82 3.95 -6.51
N ARG A 14 3.34 5.15 -6.20
CA ARG A 14 3.48 6.23 -7.19
C ARG A 14 4.43 5.85 -8.32
N VAL A 15 5.54 5.20 -7.99
CA VAL A 15 6.51 4.70 -8.98
C VAL A 15 5.87 3.66 -9.88
N MET A 16 5.17 2.65 -9.32
CA MET A 16 4.48 1.64 -10.13
C MET A 16 3.45 2.26 -11.07
N VAL A 17 2.67 3.24 -10.60
CA VAL A 17 1.68 3.95 -11.44
C VAL A 17 2.37 4.76 -12.53
N ALA A 18 3.49 5.43 -12.23
CA ALA A 18 4.25 6.19 -13.21
C ALA A 18 4.84 5.27 -14.30
N MET A 19 5.36 4.10 -13.92
CA MET A 19 5.82 3.09 -14.89
C MET A 19 4.67 2.56 -15.74
N ALA A 20 3.52 2.23 -15.13
CA ALA A 20 2.33 1.79 -15.86
C ALA A 20 1.82 2.86 -16.84
N LYS A 21 1.98 4.15 -16.53
CA LYS A 21 1.68 5.26 -17.45
C LYS A 21 2.65 5.33 -18.62
N ALA A 22 3.94 5.15 -18.35
CA ALA A 22 4.98 5.19 -19.39
C ALA A 22 4.80 4.05 -20.40
N ASP A 23 4.38 2.88 -19.93
CA ASP A 23 4.14 1.70 -20.77
C ASP A 23 2.69 1.60 -21.30
N ALA A 24 1.84 2.58 -21.01
CA ALA A 24 0.42 2.55 -21.38
C ALA A 24 0.22 2.73 -22.89
N SER A 25 -0.66 1.89 -23.47
CA SER A 25 -1.18 2.17 -24.81
C SER A 25 -2.23 3.28 -24.74
N LEU A 26 -2.53 3.91 -25.88
CA LEU A 26 -3.60 4.93 -25.97
C LEU A 26 -4.96 4.41 -25.48
N LEU A 27 -5.21 3.10 -25.56
CA LEU A 27 -6.44 2.47 -25.11
C LEU A 27 -6.54 2.32 -23.58
N THR A 28 -5.41 2.29 -22.86
CA THR A 28 -5.41 2.15 -21.38
C THR A 28 -5.31 3.48 -20.64
N MET A 29 -4.95 4.57 -21.34
CA MET A 29 -4.94 5.94 -20.81
C MET A 29 -6.22 6.35 -20.05
N PRO A 30 -7.45 6.05 -20.53
CA PRO A 30 -8.67 6.44 -19.80
C PRO A 30 -8.78 5.80 -18.41
N LEU A 31 -8.38 4.52 -18.27
CA LEU A 31 -8.41 3.82 -16.98
C LEU A 31 -7.42 4.44 -15.99
N ILE A 32 -6.24 4.82 -16.48
CA ILE A 32 -5.22 5.47 -15.67
C ILE A 32 -5.67 6.88 -15.26
N GLY A 33 -6.28 7.63 -16.19
CA GLY A 33 -6.88 8.93 -15.88
C GLY A 33 -7.97 8.82 -14.81
N MET A 34 -8.83 7.80 -14.89
CA MET A 34 -9.85 7.53 -13.87
C MET A 34 -9.24 7.17 -12.52
N PHE A 35 -8.18 6.36 -12.51
CA PHE A 35 -7.44 6.03 -11.29
C PHE A 35 -6.90 7.29 -10.59
N ASP A 36 -6.25 8.19 -11.34
CA ASP A 36 -5.74 9.46 -10.80
C ASP A 36 -6.88 10.36 -10.31
N ALA A 37 -7.96 10.49 -11.08
CA ALA A 37 -9.10 11.36 -10.77
C ALA A 37 -9.78 11.00 -9.45
N ILE A 38 -9.76 9.72 -9.05
CA ILE A 38 -10.32 9.28 -7.76
C ILE A 38 -9.28 9.20 -6.63
N GLY A 39 -8.11 9.82 -6.82
CA GLY A 39 -7.07 10.00 -5.81
C GLY A 39 -5.92 8.98 -5.88
N GLY A 40 -5.93 8.06 -6.84
CA GLY A 40 -4.88 7.08 -7.08
C GLY A 40 -4.41 6.34 -5.84
N CYS A 41 -3.10 6.34 -5.60
CA CYS A 41 -2.46 5.73 -4.43
C CYS A 41 -2.94 6.26 -3.06
N ALA A 42 -3.54 7.45 -3.03
CA ALA A 42 -4.09 8.05 -1.81
C ALA A 42 -5.60 7.79 -1.67
N SER A 43 -6.22 7.06 -2.61
CA SER A 43 -7.63 6.72 -2.56
C SER A 43 -7.90 5.57 -1.59
N LYS A 44 -9.01 5.65 -0.85
CA LYS A 44 -9.53 4.52 -0.07
C LYS A 44 -10.30 3.50 -0.92
N ARG A 45 -10.56 3.83 -2.20
CA ARG A 45 -11.31 2.97 -3.13
C ARG A 45 -10.47 1.85 -3.71
N PHE A 46 -9.14 1.95 -3.61
CA PHE A 46 -8.21 0.94 -4.08
C PHE A 46 -7.44 0.35 -2.90
N GLY A 47 -7.53 -0.97 -2.75
CA GLY A 47 -6.71 -1.71 -1.79
C GLY A 47 -5.35 -2.04 -2.43
N PHE A 48 -4.27 -1.53 -1.84
CA PHE A 48 -2.92 -1.86 -2.26
C PHE A 48 -2.35 -2.96 -1.39
N TYR A 49 -2.14 -4.13 -1.97
CA TYR A 49 -1.64 -5.28 -1.25
C TYR A 49 -0.15 -5.43 -1.45
N HIS A 50 0.59 -5.48 -0.34
CA HIS A 50 2.00 -5.81 -0.35
C HIS A 50 2.16 -7.32 -0.14
N LEU A 51 2.77 -7.99 -1.12
CA LEU A 51 3.06 -9.43 -1.07
C LEU A 51 4.26 -9.68 -0.16
N VAL A 52 4.24 -10.79 0.57
CA VAL A 52 5.34 -11.25 1.41
C VAL A 52 5.65 -12.71 1.11
N GLU A 53 6.89 -13.11 1.33
CA GLU A 53 7.38 -14.45 1.00
C GLU A 53 6.83 -15.53 1.95
N HIS A 54 6.64 -15.16 3.22
CA HIS A 54 6.23 -16.09 4.28
C HIS A 54 4.86 -15.69 4.85
N PRO A 55 3.99 -16.66 5.21
CA PRO A 55 2.70 -16.38 5.81
C PRO A 55 2.80 -15.53 7.08
N LEU A 56 1.96 -14.51 7.15
CA LEU A 56 1.88 -13.59 8.28
C LEU A 56 1.00 -14.16 9.38
N ALA A 57 1.43 -13.95 10.62
CA ALA A 57 0.59 -13.99 11.80
C ALA A 57 -0.14 -12.65 11.99
N SER A 58 0.56 -11.53 11.76
CA SER A 58 -0.02 -10.18 11.87
C SER A 58 0.77 -9.14 11.07
N ALA A 59 0.11 -8.03 10.74
CA ALA A 59 0.73 -6.81 10.24
C ALA A 59 0.13 -5.61 10.97
N THR A 60 0.97 -4.71 11.48
CA THR A 60 0.54 -3.52 12.22
C THR A 60 1.24 -2.28 11.69
N ALA A 61 0.51 -1.17 11.56
CA ALA A 61 1.08 0.14 11.26
C ALA A 61 1.07 1.01 12.52
N THR A 62 2.22 1.59 12.88
CA THR A 62 2.36 2.45 14.04
C THR A 62 3.04 3.78 13.67
N GLY A 63 2.45 4.90 14.05
CA GLY A 63 3.02 6.24 13.84
C GLY A 63 2.17 7.32 14.47
N ALA A 64 2.80 8.42 14.91
CA ALA A 64 2.12 9.56 15.55
C ALA A 64 1.17 9.17 16.71
N GLY A 65 1.57 8.19 17.54
CA GLY A 65 0.76 7.69 18.65
C GLY A 65 -0.42 6.78 18.26
N VAL A 66 -0.63 6.54 16.97
CA VAL A 66 -1.66 5.63 16.45
C VAL A 66 -1.04 4.28 16.15
N THR A 67 -1.73 3.20 16.53
CA THR A 67 -1.43 1.83 16.08
C THR A 67 -2.66 1.23 15.42
N ARG A 68 -2.48 0.57 14.28
CA ARG A 68 -3.56 -0.01 13.49
C ARG A 68 -3.18 -1.39 12.98
N THR A 69 -4.02 -2.37 13.27
CA THR A 69 -3.89 -3.71 12.66
C THR A 69 -4.31 -3.64 11.20
N LEU A 70 -3.46 -4.17 10.32
CA LEU A 70 -3.69 -4.19 8.89
C LEU A 70 -4.43 -5.45 8.48
N ARG A 71 -5.25 -5.33 7.44
CA ARG A 71 -5.98 -6.46 6.88
C ARG A 71 -5.01 -7.38 6.16
N LEU A 72 -5.02 -8.66 6.52
CA LEU A 72 -4.29 -9.70 5.79
C LEU A 72 -5.18 -10.28 4.68
N SER A 73 -4.56 -10.79 3.62
CA SER A 73 -5.26 -11.62 2.64
C SER A 73 -5.68 -12.96 3.24
N ALA A 74 -6.62 -13.66 2.59
CA ALA A 74 -7.11 -14.96 3.06
C ALA A 74 -5.99 -16.00 3.25
N LYS A 75 -4.94 -15.93 2.41
CA LYS A 75 -3.76 -16.81 2.50
C LYS A 75 -2.69 -16.31 3.47
N SER A 76 -2.89 -15.14 4.08
CA SER A 76 -1.92 -14.46 4.95
C SER A 76 -0.57 -14.16 4.27
N THR A 77 -0.46 -14.24 2.95
CA THR A 77 0.77 -13.95 2.19
C THR A 77 0.82 -12.52 1.65
N SER A 78 -0.10 -11.67 2.11
CA SER A 78 -0.09 -10.24 1.83
C SER A 78 -0.90 -9.47 2.86
N TYR A 79 -0.65 -8.16 2.93
CA TYR A 79 -1.42 -7.24 3.74
C TYR A 79 -1.82 -6.00 2.92
N GLU A 80 -2.95 -5.40 3.27
CA GLU A 80 -3.40 -4.13 2.70
C GLU A 80 -2.63 -2.97 3.34
N ALA A 81 -1.78 -2.32 2.55
CA ALA A 81 -0.99 -1.18 3.00
C ALA A 81 -1.90 0.06 3.17
N PRO A 82 -1.85 0.78 4.31
CA PRO A 82 -2.75 1.89 4.60
C PRO A 82 -2.31 3.18 3.90
N LEU A 83 -2.12 3.14 2.58
CA LEU A 83 -1.52 4.24 1.81
C LEU A 83 -2.32 5.54 1.91
N SER A 84 -3.64 5.42 1.94
CA SER A 84 -4.62 6.52 2.02
C SER A 84 -4.88 7.02 3.44
N ASP A 85 -4.32 6.37 4.46
CA ASP A 85 -4.55 6.75 5.85
C ASP A 85 -3.70 7.96 6.25
N ARG A 86 -4.32 9.14 6.21
CA ARG A 86 -3.67 10.41 6.55
C ARG A 86 -3.35 10.57 8.04
N THR A 87 -3.91 9.73 8.90
CA THR A 87 -3.57 9.74 10.35
C THR A 87 -2.21 9.12 10.61
N LEU A 88 -1.70 8.32 9.67
CA LEU A 88 -0.38 7.72 9.73
C LEU A 88 0.62 8.54 8.87
N PRO A 89 1.64 9.15 9.50
CA PRO A 89 2.66 9.91 8.77
C PRO A 89 3.54 8.99 7.92
N ASN A 90 4.38 9.55 7.06
CA ASN A 90 5.27 8.75 6.20
C ASN A 90 6.30 7.96 7.01
N GLU A 91 6.64 8.46 8.20
CA GLU A 91 7.55 7.86 9.17
C GLU A 91 6.92 6.70 9.92
N ALA A 92 5.58 6.52 9.81
CA ALA A 92 4.89 5.39 10.39
C ALA A 92 5.51 4.07 9.90
N ARG A 93 5.59 3.10 10.80
CA ARG A 93 6.22 1.80 10.55
C ARG A 93 5.18 0.72 10.40
N VAL A 94 5.28 -0.04 9.31
CA VAL A 94 4.56 -1.29 9.14
C VAL A 94 5.46 -2.42 9.63
N ARG A 95 5.02 -3.11 10.68
CA ARG A 95 5.70 -4.23 11.31
C ARG A 95 4.99 -5.53 10.97
N LEU A 96 5.77 -6.50 10.53
CA LEU A 96 5.27 -7.82 10.14
C LEU A 96 5.71 -8.87 11.16
N THR A 97 4.75 -9.69 11.57
CA THR A 97 5.00 -10.89 12.37
C THR A 97 4.66 -12.10 11.51
N TYR A 98 5.63 -12.99 11.32
CA TYR A 98 5.47 -14.21 10.55
C TYR A 98 4.99 -15.36 11.45
N ARG A 99 4.45 -16.41 10.83
CA ARG A 99 4.12 -17.67 11.49
C ARG A 99 5.35 -18.56 11.67
#